data_AF-A0A931REL8-F1
#
_entry.id   AF-A0A931REL8-F1
#
_cell.length_a   1.000
_cell.length_b   1.000
_cell.length_c   1.000
_cell.angle_alpha   90.00
_cell.angle_beta   90.00
_cell.angle_gamma   90.00
#
_symmetry.space_group_name_H-M   'P 1'
#
loop_
_entity.id
_entity.type
_entity.pdbx_description
1 polymer ?
#
loop_
_entity_poly.entity_id
_entity_poly.type
_entity_poly.pdbx_seq_one_letter_code
_entity_poly.pdbx_strand_id
1 'polypeptide(L)' 'MDDFQKETKIRVIKVKAKHLPIECPVCRGFGTLKYGAKVCQGCEGKGYVLVAAEEAQND' A
#
# COMPACT_ATOMS: atom_id res chain seq x y z
N MET A 1 -18.61 -38.87 21.96
CA MET A 1 -18.53 -38.21 20.63
C MET A 1 -17.79 -36.93 20.91
N ASP A 2 -16.48 -37.08 21.07
CA ASP A 2 -15.65 -36.17 21.84
C ASP A 2 -14.97 -35.20 20.88
N ASP A 3 -15.28 -33.92 21.11
CA ASP A 3 -15.04 -32.79 20.24
C ASP A 3 -13.55 -32.45 20.16
N PHE A 4 -13.04 -32.40 18.93
CA PHE A 4 -11.63 -32.31 18.58
C PHE A 4 -11.14 -30.86 18.65
N GLN A 5 -10.86 -30.34 19.85
CA GLN A 5 -10.32 -28.99 20.02
C GLN A 5 -8.84 -28.94 19.63
N LYS A 6 -8.55 -28.55 18.38
CA LYS A 6 -7.18 -28.26 17.91
C LYS A 6 -6.88 -26.77 18.03
N GLU A 7 -6.10 -26.42 19.05
CA GLU A 7 -5.61 -25.06 19.27
C GLU A 7 -4.56 -24.68 18.19
N THR A 8 -4.89 -23.70 17.36
CA THR A 8 -3.97 -23.19 16.33
C THR A 8 -3.07 -22.12 16.95
N LYS A 9 -1.77 -22.40 17.07
CA LYS A 9 -0.77 -21.43 17.53
C LYS A 9 -0.50 -20.38 16.45
N ILE A 10 -1.18 -19.25 16.52
CA ILE A 10 -0.91 -18.09 15.65
C ILE A 10 0.23 -17.27 16.27
N ARG A 11 1.31 -17.05 15.51
CA ARG A 11 2.40 -16.15 15.89
C ARG A 11 2.19 -14.80 15.19
N VAL A 12 1.89 -13.76 15.97
CA VAL A 12 1.76 -12.39 15.45
C VAL A 12 3.14 -11.75 15.41
N ILE A 13 3.66 -11.48 14.20
CA ILE A 13 4.95 -10.82 13.98
C ILE A 13 4.68 -9.37 13.60
N LYS A 14 5.16 -8.41 14.39
CA LYS A 14 5.07 -6.98 14.04
C LYS A 14 6.15 -6.63 13.04
N VAL A 15 5.78 -6.47 11.78
CA VAL A 15 6.70 -6.05 10.70
C VAL A 15 6.56 -4.53 10.51
N LYS A 16 7.68 -3.80 10.61
CA LYS A 16 7.73 -2.38 10.24
C LYS A 16 7.92 -2.28 8.71
N ALA A 17 6.95 -1.73 8.01
CA ALA A 17 7.08 -1.47 6.58
C ALA A 17 8.11 -0.35 6.35
N LYS A 18 9.05 -0.54 5.42
CA LYS A 18 10.06 0.47 5.08
C LYS A 18 9.50 1.58 4.18
N HIS A 19 8.53 1.23 3.34
CA HIS A 19 7.89 2.16 2.42
C HIS A 19 6.38 2.08 2.57
N LEU A 20 5.72 3.22 2.46
CA LEU A 20 4.28 3.35 2.48
C LEU A 20 3.79 3.79 1.09
N PRO A 21 2.73 3.17 0.57
CA PRO A 21 2.06 3.65 -0.63
C PRO A 21 1.27 4.91 -0.26
N ILE A 22 1.63 6.04 -0.86
CA ILE A 22 0.85 7.28 -0.79
C ILE A 22 0.23 7.59 -2.14
N GLU A 23 -0.86 8.34 -2.14
CA GLU A 23 -1.50 8.76 -3.38
C GLU A 23 -0.51 9.51 -4.29
N CYS A 24 -0.49 9.17 -5.59
CA CYS A 24 0.38 9.86 -6.53
C CYS A 24 -0.05 11.33 -6.67
N PRO A 25 0.80 12.32 -6.35
CA PRO A 25 0.41 13.73 -6.37
C PRO A 25 0.15 14.27 -7.79
N VAL A 26 0.67 13.59 -8.82
CA VAL A 26 0.55 14.01 -10.23
C VAL A 26 -0.81 13.65 -10.80
N CYS A 27 -1.24 12.40 -10.61
CA CYS A 27 -2.53 11.92 -11.12
C CYS A 27 -3.61 11.80 -10.03
N ARG A 28 -3.33 12.15 -8.78
CA ARG A 28 -4.25 12.04 -7.63
C ARG A 28 -4.97 10.68 -7.55
N GLY A 29 -4.20 9.60 -7.56
CA GLY A 29 -4.78 8.25 -7.48
C GLY A 29 -5.29 7.65 -8.81
N PHE A 30 -5.49 8.44 -9.87
CA PHE A 30 -6.11 7.93 -11.10
C PHE A 30 -5.22 6.99 -11.94
N GLY A 31 -3.89 7.04 -11.79
CA GLY A 31 -2.94 6.27 -12.60
C GLY A 31 -2.77 6.77 -14.05
N THR A 32 -3.66 7.62 -14.54
CA THR A 32 -3.65 8.15 -15.91
C THR A 32 -3.80 9.68 -15.93
N LEU A 33 -3.40 10.28 -17.05
CA LEU A 33 -3.51 11.70 -17.36
C LEU A 33 -4.36 11.88 -18.62
N LYS A 34 -4.89 13.09 -18.83
CA LYS A 34 -5.79 13.41 -19.95
C LYS A 34 -6.97 12.42 -20.06
N TYR A 35 -7.70 12.21 -18.96
CA TYR A 35 -8.88 11.33 -18.93
C TYR A 35 -8.61 9.90 -19.46
N GLY A 36 -7.46 9.31 -19.11
CA GLY A 36 -7.09 7.97 -19.56
C GLY A 36 -6.30 7.92 -20.87
N ALA A 37 -6.10 9.04 -21.57
CA ALA A 37 -5.38 9.03 -22.85
C ALA A 37 -3.86 8.83 -22.69
N LYS A 38 -3.29 9.08 -21.51
CA LYS A 38 -1.87 8.84 -21.22
C LYS A 38 -1.68 8.18 -19.87
N VAL A 39 -0.74 7.25 -19.77
CA VAL A 39 -0.30 6.71 -18.47
C VAL A 39 0.40 7.82 -17.68
N CYS A 40 0.11 7.92 -16.38
CA CYS A 40 0.79 8.87 -15.52
C CYS A 40 2.27 8.48 -15.41
N GLN A 41 3.16 9.39 -15.80
CA GLN A 41 4.60 9.16 -15.79
C GLN A 41 5.17 9.16 -14.36
N GLY A 42 4.48 9.82 -13.41
CA GLY A 42 4.93 9.92 -12.02
C GLY A 42 4.72 8.64 -11.20
N CYS A 43 3.66 7.87 -11.48
CA CYS A 43 3.38 6.60 -10.81
C CYS A 43 3.37 5.39 -11.76
N GLU A 44 3.70 5.60 -13.03
CA GLU A 44 3.72 4.57 -14.07
C GLU A 44 2.40 3.79 -14.19
N GLY A 45 1.26 4.44 -13.95
CA GLY A 45 -0.04 3.77 -13.98
C GLY A 45 -0.53 3.21 -12.65
N LYS A 46 0.30 3.19 -11.60
CA LYS A 46 -0.03 2.54 -10.32
C LYS A 46 -1.04 3.32 -9.48
N GLY A 47 -1.12 4.64 -9.67
CA GLY A 47 -1.97 5.54 -8.87
C GLY A 47 -1.38 5.94 -7.53
N TYR A 48 -0.34 5.27 -7.05
CA TYR A 48 0.38 5.59 -5.81
C TYR A 48 1.89 5.64 -6.04
N VAL A 49 2.61 6.31 -5.15
CA VAL A 49 4.07 6.31 -5.07
C VAL A 49 4.51 5.78 -3.72
N LEU A 50 5.66 5.10 -3.68
CA LEU A 50 6.21 4.57 -2.44
C LEU A 50 7.12 5.64 -1.83
N VAL A 51 6.80 6.06 -0.61
CA VAL A 51 7.64 6.97 0.18
C VAL A 51 8.20 6.25 1.40
N ALA A 52 9.31 6.71 1.96
CA ALA A 52 9.85 6.09 3.16
C ALA A 52 8.86 6.25 4.31
N ALA A 53 8.64 5.18 5.07
CA ALA A 53 7.66 5.19 6.16
C ALA A 53 8.01 6.18 7.28
N GLU A 54 9.29 6.57 7.40
CA GLU A 54 9.79 7.59 8.34
C GLU A 54 9.29 9.00 8.00
N GLU A 55 9.01 9.29 6.73
CA GLU A 55 8.58 10.62 6.26
C GLU A 55 7.07 10.85 6.42
N ALA A 56 6.27 9.78 6.45
CA ALA A 56 4.81 9.85 6.54
C ALA A 56 4.28 10.09 7.97
N GLN A 57 5.15 10.19 8.98
CA GLN A 57 4.77 10.36 10.40
C GLN A 57 4.97 11.79 10.92
N ASN A 58 5.20 12.79 10.05
CA ASN A 58 5.21 14.21 10.42
C ASN A 58 3.96 14.92 9.87
N ASP A 59 2.80 14.68 10.51
CA ASP A 59 1.65 15.58 10.50
C ASP A 59 0.92 15.47 11.85
#